data_AF-A0A951F9S8-F1
#
_entry.id   AF-A0A951F9S8-F1
#
_cell.length_a   1.000
_cell.length_b   1.000
_cell.length_c   1.000
_cell.angle_alpha   90.00
_cell.angle_beta   90.00
_cell.angle_gamma   90.00
#
_symmetry.space_group_name_H-M   'P 1'
#
loop_
_entity.id
_entity.type
_entity.pdbx_description
1 polymer ?
#
loop_
_entity_poly.entity_id
_entity_poly.type
_entity_poly.pdbx_seq_one_letter_code
_entity_poly.pdbx_strand_id
1 'polypeptide(L)'
;IFYNIMGIRIRAQGAEKARLYDEIMQALPTITDPETGKPIIQRAFRGTDYYQGAEGASIPDIIAITDPEYGCSYYLSHYSSVVTRRAVVTGPAKHRSEGIFIAHGPGVQVHSAPLADLHIEDVAPTALHGMGVPVPSDMDGRVLTEAFAPELLASRSLQPGTPMEYWPSAAQPTFDEDEMSAEDEAEIRDRLRALGYFE
;
A
#
# COMPACT_ATOMS: atom_id res chain seq x y z
N ILE A 1 -1.93 -2.14 7.25
CA ILE A 1 -2.71 -3.25 6.65
C ILE A 1 -4.10 -2.77 6.26
N PHE A 2 -4.38 -2.69 4.96
CA PHE A 2 -5.73 -2.45 4.43
C PHE A 2 -6.64 -3.58 4.90
N TYR A 3 -7.77 -3.25 5.52
CA TYR A 3 -8.58 -4.28 6.16
C TYR A 3 -9.45 -5.07 5.17
N ASN A 4 -9.69 -4.50 3.99
CA ASN A 4 -10.55 -5.07 2.96
C ASN A 4 -9.79 -5.66 1.77
N ILE A 5 -8.47 -5.79 1.84
CA ILE A 5 -7.66 -6.44 0.80
C ILE A 5 -6.90 -7.59 1.44
N MET A 6 -7.03 -8.77 0.85
CA MET A 6 -6.36 -9.99 1.31
C MET A 6 -5.61 -10.67 0.18
N GLY A 7 -4.35 -11.01 0.43
CA GLY A 7 -3.57 -11.89 -0.42
C GLY A 7 -3.73 -13.35 0.01
N ILE A 8 -4.09 -14.22 -0.93
CA ILE A 8 -4.15 -15.66 -0.74
C ILE A 8 -2.98 -16.28 -1.51
N ARG A 9 -2.15 -17.06 -0.81
CA ARG A 9 -1.07 -17.85 -1.40
C ARG A 9 -1.39 -19.33 -1.33
N ILE A 10 -1.33 -20.01 -2.47
CA ILE A 10 -1.60 -21.43 -2.63
C ILE A 10 -0.28 -22.18 -2.46
N ARG A 11 -0.15 -22.91 -1.35
CA ARG A 11 1.03 -23.74 -1.06
C ARG A 11 0.91 -25.13 -1.71
N ALA A 12 0.80 -25.15 -3.04
CA ALA A 12 0.81 -26.34 -3.88
C ALA A 12 1.61 -26.08 -5.16
N GLN A 13 1.83 -27.10 -5.99
CA GLN A 13 2.58 -26.97 -7.25
C GLN A 13 1.84 -27.62 -8.43
N GLY A 14 2.24 -27.25 -9.64
CA GLY A 14 1.77 -27.86 -10.89
C GLY A 14 0.25 -27.84 -11.04
N ALA A 15 -0.31 -28.98 -11.47
CA ALA A 15 -1.74 -29.14 -11.72
C ALA A 15 -2.60 -28.96 -10.47
N GLU A 16 -2.09 -29.31 -9.28
CA GLU A 16 -2.81 -29.12 -8.03
C GLU A 16 -2.98 -27.64 -7.70
N LYS A 17 -1.92 -26.83 -7.88
CA LYS A 17 -1.99 -25.38 -7.68
C LYS A 17 -3.03 -24.75 -8.62
N ALA A 18 -3.03 -25.13 -9.89
CA ALA A 18 -3.99 -24.63 -10.87
C ALA A 18 -5.43 -24.99 -10.49
N ARG A 19 -5.67 -26.24 -10.09
CA ARG A 19 -6.99 -26.69 -9.62
C ARG A 19 -7.47 -25.91 -8.39
N LEU A 20 -6.61 -25.75 -7.38
CA LEU A 20 -6.94 -24.99 -6.17
C LEU A 20 -7.20 -23.52 -6.46
N TYR A 21 -6.44 -22.93 -7.39
CA TYR A 21 -6.68 -21.56 -7.84
C TYR A 21 -8.09 -21.40 -8.40
N ASP A 22 -8.50 -22.29 -9.31
CA ASP A 22 -9.82 -22.24 -9.92
C ASP A 22 -10.94 -22.47 -8.88
N GLU A 23 -10.74 -23.43 -7.97
CA GLU A 23 -11.68 -23.72 -6.88
C GLU A 23 -11.89 -22.51 -5.96
N ILE A 24 -10.79 -21.87 -5.53
CA ILE A 24 -10.85 -20.68 -4.67
C ILE A 24 -11.50 -19.51 -5.42
N MET A 25 -11.11 -19.26 -6.67
CA MET A 25 -11.70 -18.18 -7.48
C MET A 25 -13.20 -18.37 -7.70
N GLN A 26 -13.68 -19.61 -7.79
CA GLN A 26 -15.11 -19.93 -7.87
C GLN A 26 -15.84 -19.81 -6.52
N ALA A 27 -15.17 -20.14 -5.41
CA ALA A 27 -15.77 -20.10 -4.07
C ALA A 27 -15.82 -18.68 -3.48
N LEU A 28 -14.85 -17.81 -3.79
CA LEU A 28 -14.77 -16.46 -3.22
C LEU A 28 -16.07 -15.63 -3.44
N PRO A 29 -16.66 -15.56 -4.65
CA PRO A 29 -17.89 -14.80 -4.88
C PRO A 29 -19.12 -15.37 -4.16
N THR A 30 -19.08 -16.64 -3.72
CA THR A 30 -20.21 -17.26 -3.02
C THR A 30 -20.21 -16.95 -1.52
N ILE A 31 -19.19 -16.27 -1.01
CA ILE A 31 -19.08 -15.91 0.41
C ILE A 31 -20.04 -14.76 0.70
N THR A 32 -21.10 -15.06 1.44
CA THR A 32 -22.09 -14.09 1.90
C THR A 32 -22.10 -14.02 3.42
N ASP A 33 -22.45 -12.85 3.94
CA ASP A 33 -22.74 -12.65 5.35
C ASP A 33 -24.01 -13.47 5.72
N PRO A 34 -23.94 -14.41 6.67
CA PRO A 34 -25.08 -15.25 7.03
C PRO A 34 -26.19 -14.49 7.76
N GLU A 35 -25.92 -13.32 8.34
CA GLU A 35 -26.91 -12.50 9.03
C GLU A 35 -27.65 -11.57 8.06
N THR A 36 -26.95 -11.01 7.08
CA THR A 36 -27.50 -10.00 6.16
C THR A 36 -27.77 -10.51 4.74
N GLY A 37 -27.17 -11.64 4.36
CA GLY A 37 -27.19 -12.17 2.99
C GLY A 37 -26.30 -11.38 2.01
N LYS A 38 -25.59 -10.33 2.48
CA LYS A 38 -24.78 -9.46 1.63
C LYS A 38 -23.52 -10.20 1.12
N PRO A 39 -23.17 -10.10 -0.17
CA PRO A 39 -21.89 -10.59 -0.68
C PRO A 39 -20.72 -9.88 0.01
N ILE A 40 -19.75 -10.64 0.53
CA ILE A 40 -18.60 -10.08 1.25
C ILE A 40 -17.46 -9.75 0.29
N ILE A 41 -17.19 -10.64 -0.67
CA ILE A 41 -16.13 -10.43 -1.67
C ILE A 41 -16.70 -9.61 -2.82
N GLN A 42 -16.17 -8.40 -3.03
CA GLN A 42 -16.57 -7.55 -4.15
C GLN A 42 -15.81 -7.90 -5.42
N ARG A 43 -14.51 -8.17 -5.32
CA ARG A 43 -13.64 -8.46 -6.46
C ARG A 43 -12.57 -9.47 -6.06
N ALA A 44 -12.15 -10.30 -7.00
CA ALA A 44 -10.99 -11.17 -6.87
C ALA A 44 -10.17 -11.12 -8.16
N PHE A 45 -8.85 -11.10 -8.01
CA PHE A 45 -7.90 -10.99 -9.12
C PHE A 45 -6.82 -12.04 -8.97
N ARG A 46 -6.22 -12.40 -10.10
CA ARG A 46 -4.89 -13.00 -10.07
C ARG A 46 -3.92 -11.97 -9.50
N GLY A 47 -3.06 -12.38 -8.58
CA GLY A 47 -2.14 -11.41 -7.96
C GLY A 47 -1.20 -10.75 -8.96
N THR A 48 -0.77 -11.47 -10.00
CA THR A 48 0.07 -10.92 -11.09
C THR A 48 -0.65 -9.92 -11.99
N ASP A 49 -1.99 -9.90 -11.98
CA ASP A 49 -2.77 -8.92 -12.73
C ASP A 49 -2.99 -7.66 -11.89
N TYR A 50 -2.94 -7.80 -10.56
CA TYR A 50 -3.16 -6.70 -9.60
C TYR A 50 -1.85 -5.98 -9.22
N TYR A 51 -0.77 -6.73 -9.00
CA TYR A 51 0.55 -6.20 -8.70
C TYR A 51 1.49 -6.46 -9.87
N GLN A 52 2.29 -5.45 -10.21
CA GLN A 52 3.35 -5.52 -11.22
C GLN A 52 4.69 -5.17 -10.56
N GLY A 53 5.80 -5.65 -11.12
CA GLY A 53 7.15 -5.30 -10.65
C GLY A 53 8.09 -6.49 -10.55
N ALA A 54 9.34 -6.21 -10.20
CA ALA A 54 10.42 -7.19 -10.13
C ALA A 54 10.20 -8.28 -9.06
N GLU A 55 9.41 -7.97 -8.03
CA GLU A 55 9.11 -8.86 -6.90
C GLU A 55 7.98 -9.88 -7.19
N GLY A 56 7.90 -10.37 -8.43
CA GLY A 56 6.85 -11.28 -8.90
C GLY A 56 6.68 -12.55 -8.05
N ALA A 57 7.80 -13.08 -7.52
CA ALA A 57 7.78 -14.26 -6.65
C ALA A 57 7.09 -14.01 -5.29
N SER A 58 7.10 -12.76 -4.84
CA SER A 58 6.52 -12.31 -3.57
C SER A 58 5.04 -11.96 -3.70
N ILE A 59 4.50 -11.88 -4.92
CA ILE A 59 3.09 -11.59 -5.20
C ILE A 59 2.19 -12.78 -4.81
N PRO A 60 1.09 -12.57 -4.07
CA PRO A 60 0.11 -13.61 -3.79
C PRO A 60 -0.47 -14.23 -5.06
N ASP A 61 -1.03 -15.44 -4.98
CA ASP A 61 -1.67 -16.05 -6.15
C ASP A 61 -3.00 -15.36 -6.48
N ILE A 62 -3.75 -14.99 -5.45
CA ILE A 62 -5.05 -14.31 -5.56
C ILE A 62 -5.07 -13.08 -4.65
N ILE A 63 -5.60 -11.98 -5.15
CA ILE A 63 -5.97 -10.79 -4.37
C ILE A 63 -7.48 -10.73 -4.30
N ALA A 64 -8.03 -10.76 -3.08
CA ALA A 64 -9.46 -10.62 -2.83
C ALA A 64 -9.74 -9.28 -2.14
N ILE A 65 -10.71 -8.54 -2.67
CA ILE A 65 -11.19 -7.28 -2.11
C ILE A 65 -12.57 -7.50 -1.51
N THR A 66 -12.69 -7.29 -0.20
CA THR A 66 -13.97 -7.35 0.50
C THR A 66 -14.69 -6.01 0.41
N ASP A 67 -15.99 -6.04 0.66
CA ASP A 67 -16.75 -4.84 0.93
C ASP A 67 -16.15 -4.07 2.13
N PRO A 68 -16.09 -2.72 2.08
CA PRO A 68 -15.45 -1.90 3.12
C PRO A 68 -16.01 -2.07 4.53
N GLU A 69 -17.23 -2.58 4.68
CA GLU A 69 -17.84 -2.89 5.98
C GLU A 69 -17.29 -4.17 6.62
N TYR A 70 -16.58 -4.98 5.84
CA TYR A 70 -15.98 -6.23 6.27
C TYR A 70 -14.46 -6.11 6.36
N GLY A 71 -13.88 -6.98 7.17
CA GLY A 71 -12.45 -7.03 7.42
C GLY A 71 -11.90 -8.43 7.27
N CYS A 72 -10.63 -8.55 6.91
CA CYS A 72 -9.90 -9.81 6.90
C CYS A 72 -9.11 -9.99 8.19
N SER A 73 -9.24 -11.17 8.80
CA SER A 73 -8.41 -11.61 9.92
C SER A 73 -7.50 -12.74 9.47
N TYR A 74 -6.20 -12.64 9.77
CA TYR A 74 -5.22 -13.71 9.54
C TYR A 74 -5.22 -14.75 10.66
N TYR A 75 -5.85 -14.43 11.79
CA TYR A 75 -6.14 -15.40 12.81
C TYR A 75 -7.37 -16.19 12.37
N LEU A 76 -7.15 -17.46 12.05
CA LEU A 76 -8.17 -18.50 12.20
C LEU A 76 -8.43 -18.61 13.70
N SER A 77 -9.12 -17.64 14.28
CA SER A 77 -9.70 -17.80 15.61
C SER A 77 -10.63 -19.01 15.56
N HIS A 78 -10.93 -19.60 16.72
CA HIS A 78 -11.59 -20.90 16.96
C HIS A 78 -12.97 -21.13 16.31
N TYR A 79 -13.32 -20.39 15.26
CA TYR A 79 -14.56 -20.46 14.51
C TYR A 79 -14.49 -21.54 13.43
N SER A 80 -15.51 -22.37 13.41
CA SER A 80 -15.82 -23.34 12.35
C SER A 80 -16.37 -22.69 11.07
N SER A 81 -16.14 -21.39 10.86
CA SER A 81 -16.75 -20.58 9.79
C SER A 81 -15.75 -19.60 9.16
N VAL A 82 -15.86 -19.42 7.85
CA VAL A 82 -15.11 -18.42 7.06
C VAL A 82 -15.59 -17.00 7.39
N VAL A 83 -16.87 -16.85 7.78
CA VAL A 83 -17.46 -15.58 8.20
C VAL A 83 -17.74 -15.64 9.69
N THR A 84 -17.08 -14.79 10.47
CA THR A 84 -17.31 -14.66 11.91
C THR A 84 -18.42 -13.66 12.19
N ARG A 85 -19.04 -13.75 13.37
CA ARG A 85 -20.00 -12.73 13.81
C ARG A 85 -19.35 -11.34 13.82
N ARG A 86 -20.17 -10.32 13.59
CA ARG A 86 -19.74 -8.93 13.58
C ARG A 86 -19.13 -8.57 14.93
N ALA A 87 -17.82 -8.33 14.95
CA ALA A 87 -17.13 -7.88 16.15
C ALA A 87 -17.35 -6.38 16.34
N VAL A 88 -17.54 -5.95 17.58
CA VAL A 88 -17.40 -4.53 17.92
C VAL A 88 -15.92 -4.20 17.74
N VAL A 89 -15.60 -3.36 16.77
CA VAL A 89 -14.22 -2.96 16.50
C VAL A 89 -13.78 -2.01 17.62
N THR A 90 -13.22 -2.57 18.69
CA THR A 90 -12.54 -1.82 19.76
C THR A 90 -11.04 -1.83 19.44
N GLY A 91 -10.56 -0.80 18.72
CA GLY A 91 -9.16 -0.70 18.33
C GLY A 91 -8.88 0.56 17.52
N PRO A 92 -7.60 0.92 17.31
CA PRO A 92 -7.23 2.11 16.55
C PRO A 92 -7.74 2.00 15.10
N ALA A 93 -7.98 3.16 14.49
CA ALA A 93 -8.37 3.27 13.08
C ALA A 93 -7.43 2.44 12.20
N LYS A 94 -8.02 1.73 11.22
CA LYS A 94 -7.30 0.85 10.29
C LYS A 94 -7.15 1.53 8.93
N HIS A 95 -6.23 1.03 8.12
CA HIS A 95 -5.89 1.64 6.83
C HIS A 95 -6.99 1.40 5.78
N ARG A 96 -7.17 2.38 4.89
CA ARG A 96 -8.07 2.37 3.72
C ARG A 96 -7.25 2.72 2.48
N SER A 97 -7.70 2.25 1.31
CA SER A 97 -7.09 2.58 0.01
C SER A 97 -7.16 4.08 -0.27
N GLU A 98 -8.23 4.73 0.18
CA GLU A 98 -8.44 6.15 0.03
C GLU A 98 -7.61 6.91 1.07
N GLY A 99 -6.78 7.83 0.59
CA GLY A 99 -5.99 8.75 1.41
C GLY A 99 -6.45 10.20 1.29
N ILE A 100 -5.73 11.10 1.97
CA ILE A 100 -5.89 12.55 1.84
C ILE A 100 -4.58 13.11 1.30
N PHE A 101 -4.66 13.86 0.19
CA PHE A 101 -3.54 14.60 -0.39
C PHE A 101 -3.77 16.10 -0.23
N ILE A 102 -2.79 16.81 0.33
CA ILE A 102 -2.81 18.26 0.50
C ILE A 102 -1.44 18.81 0.08
N ALA A 103 -1.44 19.79 -0.82
CA ALA A 103 -0.27 20.58 -1.18
C ALA A 103 -0.53 22.06 -0.87
N HIS A 104 0.46 22.74 -0.31
CA HIS A 104 0.37 24.17 0.00
C HIS A 104 1.75 24.80 0.03
N GLY A 105 1.90 25.94 -0.65
CA GLY A 105 3.13 26.72 -0.68
C GLY A 105 3.30 27.53 -1.95
N PRO A 106 4.42 28.27 -2.08
CA PRO A 106 4.72 29.04 -3.29
C PRO A 106 4.72 28.16 -4.54
N GLY A 107 3.97 28.58 -5.57
CA GLY A 107 3.87 27.87 -6.83
C GLY A 107 2.96 26.64 -6.83
N VAL A 108 2.28 26.33 -5.72
CA VAL A 108 1.16 25.38 -5.70
C VAL A 108 -0.09 26.06 -6.22
N GLN A 109 -0.81 25.40 -7.13
CA GLN A 109 -2.05 25.92 -7.68
C GLN A 109 -3.21 25.70 -6.71
N VAL A 110 -4.02 26.75 -6.49
CA VAL A 110 -5.29 26.62 -5.76
C VAL A 110 -6.35 26.06 -6.70
N HIS A 111 -6.98 24.97 -6.28
CA HIS A 111 -8.07 24.34 -7.02
C HIS A 111 -9.40 24.53 -6.31
N SER A 112 -10.48 24.72 -7.08
CA SER A 112 -11.85 24.81 -6.55
C SER A 112 -12.47 23.44 -6.26
N ALA A 113 -11.80 22.36 -6.66
CA ALA A 113 -12.22 20.97 -6.46
C ALA A 113 -10.99 20.08 -6.22
N PRO A 114 -11.15 18.89 -5.61
CA PRO A 114 -10.07 17.93 -5.50
C PRO A 114 -9.53 17.51 -6.87
N LEU A 115 -8.23 17.25 -6.92
CA LEU A 115 -7.63 16.57 -8.07
C LEU A 115 -8.15 15.12 -8.13
N ALA A 116 -8.38 14.63 -9.34
CA ALA A 116 -8.79 13.25 -9.59
C ALA A 116 -7.57 12.39 -9.95
N ASP A 117 -7.72 11.08 -9.82
CA ASP A 117 -6.72 10.09 -10.29
C ASP A 117 -5.33 10.30 -9.68
N LEU A 118 -5.32 10.48 -8.36
CA LEU A 118 -4.10 10.60 -7.56
C LEU A 118 -3.74 9.26 -6.96
N HIS A 119 -2.47 8.92 -7.06
CA HIS A 119 -1.91 7.73 -6.45
C HIS A 119 -0.90 8.09 -5.36
N ILE A 120 -0.70 7.19 -4.39
CA ILE A 120 0.26 7.45 -3.30
C ILE A 120 1.69 7.54 -3.83
N GLU A 121 2.00 6.75 -4.87
CA GLU A 121 3.27 6.77 -5.58
C GLU A 121 3.56 8.12 -6.27
N ASP A 122 2.54 8.94 -6.55
CA ASP A 122 2.73 10.26 -7.18
C ASP A 122 3.29 11.32 -6.20
N VAL A 123 3.19 11.08 -4.89
CA VAL A 123 3.54 12.08 -3.87
C VAL A 123 5.03 12.40 -3.90
N ALA A 124 5.89 11.37 -3.94
CA ALA A 124 7.34 11.52 -3.96
C ALA A 124 7.86 12.25 -5.21
N PRO A 125 7.56 11.83 -6.46
CA PRO A 125 8.01 12.54 -7.66
C PRO A 125 7.48 13.97 -7.71
N THR A 126 6.24 14.21 -7.25
CA THR A 126 5.66 15.56 -7.16
C THR A 126 6.45 16.46 -6.19
N ALA A 127 6.79 15.95 -5.01
CA ALA A 127 7.57 16.70 -4.03
C ALA A 127 8.98 17.01 -4.55
N LEU A 128 9.67 16.05 -5.16
CA LEU A 128 10.99 16.24 -5.76
C LEU A 128 10.96 17.34 -6.82
N HIS A 129 9.99 17.29 -7.73
CA HIS A 129 9.83 18.32 -8.76
C HIS A 129 9.57 19.70 -8.15
N GLY A 130 8.70 19.80 -7.14
CA GLY A 130 8.41 21.06 -6.44
C GLY A 130 9.66 21.67 -5.78
N MET A 131 10.58 20.83 -5.31
CA MET A 131 11.88 21.24 -4.74
C MET A 131 12.95 21.55 -5.80
N GLY A 132 12.67 21.33 -7.09
CA GLY A 132 13.66 21.48 -8.16
C GLY A 132 14.71 20.36 -8.20
N VAL A 133 14.41 19.21 -7.58
CA VAL A 133 15.25 18.02 -7.63
C VAL A 133 14.83 17.17 -8.84
N PRO A 134 15.77 16.65 -9.65
CA PRO A 134 15.45 15.72 -10.73
C PRO A 134 14.69 14.51 -10.21
N VAL A 135 13.66 14.07 -10.95
CA VAL A 135 12.81 12.94 -10.55
C VAL A 135 13.39 11.66 -11.14
N PRO A 136 13.86 10.69 -10.32
CA PRO A 136 14.39 9.44 -10.83
C PRO A 136 13.42 8.74 -11.79
N SER A 137 13.96 8.20 -12.89
CA SER A 137 13.16 7.61 -13.96
C SER A 137 12.60 6.22 -13.65
N ASP A 138 12.97 5.65 -12.51
CA ASP A 138 12.53 4.38 -11.95
C ASP A 138 11.45 4.52 -10.86
N MET A 139 10.97 5.73 -10.58
CA MET A 139 9.78 5.92 -9.75
C MET A 139 8.52 5.49 -10.52
N ASP A 140 7.65 4.70 -9.87
CA ASP A 140 6.39 4.23 -10.47
C ASP A 140 5.37 5.37 -10.66
N GLY A 141 5.37 6.35 -9.76
CA GLY A 141 4.43 7.47 -9.79
C GLY A 141 4.83 8.57 -10.76
N ARG A 142 3.86 9.43 -11.10
CA ARG A 142 4.06 10.60 -11.97
C ARG A 142 4.15 11.89 -11.16
N VAL A 143 4.76 12.91 -11.74
CA VAL A 143 4.64 14.27 -11.22
C VAL A 143 3.21 14.77 -11.46
N LEU A 144 2.53 15.18 -10.39
CA LEU A 144 1.22 15.84 -10.44
C LEU A 144 1.40 17.29 -10.90
N THR A 145 1.67 17.48 -12.19
CA THR A 145 1.88 18.82 -12.77
C THR A 145 0.68 19.74 -12.53
N GLU A 146 -0.52 19.17 -12.46
CA GLU A 146 -1.76 19.85 -12.12
C GLU A 146 -1.75 20.46 -10.71
N ALA A 147 -0.88 20.02 -9.80
CA ALA A 147 -0.73 20.60 -8.47
C ALA A 147 0.03 21.94 -8.47
N PHE A 148 0.69 22.31 -9.57
CA PHE A 148 1.56 23.48 -9.66
C PHE A 148 1.02 24.56 -10.58
N ALA A 149 1.28 25.82 -10.21
CA ALA A 149 0.95 26.97 -11.02
C ALA A 149 1.80 27.00 -12.32
N PRO A 150 1.28 27.52 -13.44
CA PRO A 150 1.99 27.57 -14.72
C PRO A 150 3.38 28.22 -14.65
N GLU A 151 3.55 29.21 -13.76
CA GLU A 151 4.82 29.92 -13.56
C GLU A 151 5.90 29.01 -12.96
N LEU A 152 5.53 28.10 -12.04
CA LEU A 152 6.45 27.13 -11.48
C LEU A 152 6.86 26.12 -12.54
N LEU A 153 5.91 25.59 -13.30
CA LEU A 153 6.17 24.65 -14.40
C LEU A 153 7.04 25.26 -15.50
N ALA A 154 6.85 26.55 -15.81
CA ALA A 154 7.66 27.26 -16.80
C ALA A 154 9.10 27.51 -16.31
N SER A 155 9.29 27.73 -15.01
CA SER A 155 10.63 27.94 -14.42
C SER A 155 11.36 26.64 -14.09
N ARG A 156 10.64 25.50 -14.05
CA ARG A 156 11.20 24.18 -13.72
C ARG A 156 10.78 23.15 -14.75
N SER A 157 11.68 22.85 -15.68
CA SER A 157 11.46 21.74 -16.60
C SER A 157 11.48 20.40 -15.86
N LEU A 158 10.59 19.48 -16.26
CA LEU A 158 10.66 18.08 -15.83
C LEU A 158 11.96 17.47 -16.37
N GLN A 159 12.91 17.22 -15.48
CA GLN A 159 14.17 16.56 -15.82
C GLN A 159 14.15 15.15 -15.27
N PRO A 160 14.27 14.11 -16.12
CA PRO A 160 14.45 12.75 -15.65
C PRO A 160 15.79 12.67 -14.92
N GLY A 161 15.74 12.29 -13.66
CA GLY A 161 16.89 11.93 -12.86
C GLY A 161 17.41 10.54 -13.23
N THR A 162 18.68 10.30 -12.90
CA THR A 162 19.27 8.96 -12.96
C THR A 162 18.46 8.02 -12.07
N PRO A 163 18.13 6.80 -12.54
CA PRO A 163 17.55 5.77 -11.69
C PRO A 163 18.36 5.63 -10.41
N MET A 164 17.67 5.64 -9.28
CA MET A 164 18.28 5.27 -8.02
C MET A 164 18.23 3.75 -7.95
N GLU A 165 19.29 3.08 -8.44
CA GLU A 165 19.44 1.63 -8.35
C GLU A 165 18.87 1.08 -7.03
N TYR A 166 18.21 -0.08 -7.08
CA TYR A 166 17.53 -0.68 -5.93
C TYR A 166 18.35 -0.53 -4.66
N TRP A 167 17.80 0.14 -3.66
CA TRP A 167 18.39 0.23 -2.34
C TRP A 167 17.81 -0.89 -1.46
N PRO A 168 18.65 -1.77 -0.90
CA PRO A 168 20.10 -1.76 -0.99
C PRO A 168 20.63 -2.36 -2.31
N SER A 169 21.78 -1.83 -2.74
CA SER A 169 22.61 -2.46 -3.77
C SER A 169 22.85 -3.93 -3.41
N ALA A 170 23.21 -4.79 -4.37
CA ALA A 170 23.64 -6.16 -4.07
C ALA A 170 24.81 -6.23 -3.06
N ALA A 171 25.49 -5.11 -2.80
CA ALA A 171 26.17 -4.86 -1.53
C ALA A 171 25.13 -4.78 -0.40
N GLN A 172 24.88 -5.92 0.24
CA GLN A 172 24.12 -6.02 1.49
C GLN A 172 24.37 -4.78 2.34
N PRO A 173 23.33 -4.02 2.74
CA PRO A 173 23.52 -3.01 3.75
C PRO A 173 23.88 -3.81 5.00
N THR A 174 25.15 -3.78 5.39
CA THR A 174 25.50 -4.22 6.73
C THR A 174 24.84 -3.19 7.63
N PHE A 175 23.72 -3.57 8.25
CA PHE A 175 23.26 -2.89 9.44
C PHE A 175 24.39 -3.12 10.45
N ASP A 176 25.29 -2.16 10.56
CA ASP A 176 26.32 -2.20 11.58
C ASP A 176 25.62 -1.78 12.86
N GLU A 177 25.31 -2.75 13.73
CA GLU A 177 24.71 -2.46 15.04
C GLU A 177 25.59 -1.47 15.84
N ASP A 178 26.87 -1.37 15.49
CA ASP A 178 27.87 -0.46 16.07
C ASP A 178 27.81 0.98 15.54
N GLU A 179 27.04 1.31 14.49
CA GLU A 179 26.90 2.68 13.96
C GLU A 179 25.83 3.52 14.70
N MET A 180 24.94 2.89 15.47
CA MET A 180 23.94 3.63 16.24
C MET A 180 24.51 4.02 17.60
N SER A 181 24.63 5.33 17.84
CA SER A 181 25.08 5.79 19.15
C SER A 181 24.04 5.45 20.23
N ALA A 182 24.49 5.23 21.47
CA ALA A 182 23.58 5.04 22.60
C ALA A 182 22.65 6.25 22.84
N GLU A 183 23.04 7.43 22.35
CA GLU A 183 22.24 8.66 22.39
C GLU A 183 21.09 8.60 21.37
N ASP A 184 21.38 8.19 20.13
CA ASP A 184 20.36 8.00 19.09
C ASP A 184 19.35 6.91 19.47
N GLU A 185 19.83 5.81 20.06
CA GLU A 185 18.96 4.73 20.54
C GLU A 185 18.01 5.22 21.65
N ALA A 186 18.51 6.03 22.58
CA ALA A 186 17.72 6.61 23.65
C ALA A 186 16.66 7.59 23.12
N GLU A 187 17.03 8.44 22.16
CA GLU A 187 16.10 9.38 21.54
C GLU A 187 14.99 8.66 20.76
N ILE A 188 15.34 7.66 19.95
CA ILE A 188 14.38 6.84 19.21
C ILE A 188 13.42 6.14 20.19
N ARG A 189 13.96 5.56 21.27
CA ARG A 189 13.15 4.89 22.30
C ARG A 189 12.18 5.86 22.99
N ASP A 190 12.61 7.07 23.33
CA ASP A 190 11.74 8.06 23.96
C ASP A 190 10.66 8.57 22.99
N ARG A 191 10.99 8.80 21.72
CA ARG A 191 10.01 9.12 20.68
C ARG A 191 8.98 8.00 20.51
N LEU A 192 9.42 6.74 20.46
CA LEU A 192 8.54 5.59 20.35
C LEU A 192 7.66 5.40 21.60
N ARG A 193 8.19 5.66 22.80
CA ARG A 193 7.41 5.67 24.05
C ARG A 193 6.36 6.77 24.04
N ALA A 194 6.71 7.99 23.62
CA ALA A 194 5.76 9.10 23.49
C ALA A 194 4.64 8.81 22.48
N LEU A 195 4.93 8.02 21.44
CA LEU A 195 3.97 7.54 20.45
C LEU A 195 3.19 6.30 20.90
N GLY A 196 3.48 5.75 22.09
CA GLY A 196 2.76 4.60 22.66
C GLY A 196 3.15 3.23 22.11
N TYR A 197 4.34 3.11 21.51
CA TYR A 197 4.87 1.84 20.98
C TYR A 197 5.58 0.98 22.04
N PHE A 198 5.85 1.53 23.21
CA PHE A 198 6.37 0.82 24.38
C PHE A 198 5.42 1.06 25.57
N GLU A 199 5.02 -0.03 26.24
CA GLU A 199 4.38 0.02 27.57
C GLU A 199 5.42 0.13 28.68
#